data_AF-A0A1V5MCH6-F1
#
_entry.id   AF-A0A1V5MCH6-F1
#
_cell.length_a   1.000
_cell.length_b   1.000
_cell.length_c   1.000
_cell.angle_alpha   90.00
_cell.angle_beta   90.00
_cell.angle_gamma   90.00
#
_symmetry.space_group_name_H-M   'P 1'
#
loop_
_entity.id
_entity.type
_entity.pdbx_description
1 polymer ?
#
loop_
_entity_poly.entity_id
_entity_poly.type
_entity_poly.pdbx_seq_one_letter_code
_entity_poly.pdbx_strand_id
1 'polypeptide(L)' 'MLEAGARRLLFCFNHLETPVGFDLSRCGPARLIYGPGVELKGGRLSVGPLATAVLELKNPTKEKSR' A
#
# COMPACT_ATOMS: atom_id res chain seq x y z
N MET A 1 -19.95 -2.15 4.21
CA MET A 1 -19.42 -1.74 5.52
C MET A 1 -18.42 -2.80 5.95
N LEU A 2 -17.21 -2.45 6.39
CA LEU A 2 -16.27 -3.46 6.93
C LEU A 2 -16.65 -3.79 8.37
N GLU A 3 -16.54 -5.07 8.75
CA GLU A 3 -16.76 -5.51 10.13
C GLU A 3 -15.78 -4.83 11.09
N ALA A 4 -16.21 -4.63 12.35
CA ALA A 4 -15.34 -4.08 13.38
C ALA A 4 -14.11 -5.01 13.56
N GLY A 5 -12.91 -4.45 13.41
CA GLY A 5 -11.65 -5.20 13.46
C GLY A 5 -11.12 -5.68 12.11
N ALA A 6 -11.91 -5.61 11.03
CA ALA A 6 -11.43 -5.93 9.69
C ALA A 6 -10.36 -4.94 9.22
N ARG A 7 -9.24 -5.48 8.72
CA ARG A 7 -8.12 -4.71 8.19
C ARG A 7 -8.16 -4.72 6.66
N ARG A 8 -7.81 -3.60 6.05
CA ARG A 8 -7.67 -3.50 4.60
C ARG A 8 -6.24 -3.83 4.23
N LEU A 9 -6.06 -4.84 3.39
CA LEU A 9 -4.75 -5.23 2.87
C LEU A 9 -4.69 -4.97 1.36
N LEU A 10 -3.52 -4.55 0.88
CA LEU A 10 -3.20 -4.43 -0.54
C LEU A 10 -2.04 -5.37 -0.85
N PHE A 11 -2.23 -6.22 -1.84
CA PHE A 11 -1.20 -7.11 -2.36
C PHE A 11 -0.81 -6.63 -3.76
N CYS A 12 0.49 -6.42 -3.98
CA CYS A 12 1.03 -6.02 -5.27
C CYS A 12 2.07 -7.04 -5.71
N PHE A 13 1.89 -7.57 -6.92
CA PHE A 13 2.81 -8.52 -7.54
C PHE A 13 3.36 -7.88 -8.81
N ASN A 14 4.67 -7.67 -8.87
CA ASN A 14 5.34 -7.22 -10.08
C ASN A 14 5.96 -8.42 -10.77
N HIS A 15 5.37 -8.86 -11.88
CA HIS A 15 5.91 -9.94 -12.72
C HIS A 15 6.81 -9.44 -13.85
N LEU A 16 7.06 -8.13 -13.93
CA LEU A 16 7.95 -7.55 -14.91
C LEU A 16 9.40 -7.60 -14.42
N GLU A 17 10.33 -7.59 -15.37
CA GLU A 17 11.77 -7.46 -15.11
C GLU A 17 12.20 -6.02 -14.81
N THR A 18 11.25 -5.07 -14.81
CA THR A 18 11.47 -3.67 -14.49
C THR A 18 10.66 -3.24 -13.25
N PRO A 19 11.13 -2.25 -12.47
CA PRO A 19 10.36 -1.72 -11.34
C PRO A 19 9.03 -1.07 -11.78
N VAL A 20 7.99 -1.20 -10.95
CA VAL A 20 6.66 -0.61 -11.19
C VAL A 20 6.27 0.30 -10.03
N GLY A 21 5.79 1.50 -10.38
CA GLY A 21 5.30 2.49 -9.42
C GLY A 21 3.77 2.52 -9.33
N PHE A 22 3.24 2.60 -8.12
CA PHE A 22 1.82 2.79 -7.83
C PHE A 22 1.59 4.05 -6.98
N ASP A 23 0.59 4.84 -7.34
CA ASP A 23 0.12 5.97 -6.52
C ASP A 23 -0.97 5.50 -5.55
N LEU A 24 -0.70 5.60 -4.25
CA LEU A 24 -1.62 5.22 -3.17
C LEU A 24 -2.30 6.44 -2.53
N SER A 25 -2.16 7.63 -3.11
CA SER A 25 -2.74 8.89 -2.58
C SER A 25 -4.25 8.79 -2.27
N ARG A 26 -4.99 7.99 -3.05
CA ARG A 26 -6.44 7.76 -2.88
C ARG A 26 -6.80 6.60 -1.97
N CYS A 27 -5.83 5.80 -1.52
CA CYS A 27 -6.07 4.60 -0.71
C CYS A 27 -6.10 4.90 0.80
N GLY A 28 -5.64 6.08 1.20
CA GLY A 28 -5.37 6.46 2.59
C GLY A 28 -3.95 6.06 3.03
N PRO A 29 -3.60 6.31 4.30
CA PRO A 29 -2.26 5.98 4.80
C PRO A 29 -1.97 4.48 4.68
N ALA A 30 -0.86 4.14 4.04
CA ALA A 30 -0.41 2.75 3.87
C ALA A 30 0.81 2.46 4.75
N ARG A 31 0.90 1.24 5.28
CA ARG A 31 2.08 0.73 5.98
C ARG A 31 2.57 -0.53 5.29
N LEU A 32 3.84 -0.59 4.92
CA LEU A 32 4.46 -1.80 4.38
C LEU A 32 4.54 -2.86 5.50
N ILE A 33 3.99 -4.05 5.23
CA ILE A 33 4.10 -5.23 6.10
C ILE A 33 5.26 -6.10 5.63
N TYR A 34 5.33 -6.32 4.32
CA TYR A 34 6.35 -7.16 3.68
C TYR A 34 6.64 -6.64 2.28
N GLY A 35 7.90 -6.69 1.88
CA GLY A 35 8.31 -6.39 0.51
C GLY A 35 9.82 -6.18 0.38
N PRO A 36 10.62 -7.25 0.29
CA PRO A 36 12.01 -7.14 -0.16
C PRO A 36 12.06 -6.50 -1.56
N GLY A 37 12.92 -5.50 -1.76
CA GLY A 37 13.00 -4.77 -3.03
C GLY A 37 11.82 -3.83 -3.29
N VAL A 38 11.10 -3.42 -2.24
CA VAL A 38 9.97 -2.49 -2.31
C VAL A 38 10.31 -1.22 -1.54
N GLU A 39 9.94 -0.08 -2.11
CA GLU A 39 10.03 1.22 -1.45
C GLU A 39 8.64 1.86 -1.30
N LEU A 40 8.34 2.39 -0.11
CA LEU A 40 7.12 3.15 0.14
C LEU A 40 7.51 4.53 0.68
N LYS A 41 7.28 5.58 -0.11
CA LYS A 41 7.63 6.96 0.25
C LYS A 41 6.56 7.94 -0.21
N GLY A 42 6.06 8.77 0.71
CA GLY A 42 5.12 9.85 0.39
C GLY A 42 3.83 9.39 -0.29
N GLY A 43 3.32 8.20 0.06
CA GLY A 43 2.11 7.65 -0.57
C GLY A 43 2.35 7.00 -1.94
N ARG A 44 3.60 6.90 -2.40
CA ARG A 44 3.98 6.19 -3.62
C ARG A 44 4.69 4.89 -3.26
N LEU A 45 4.24 3.80 -3.88
CA LEU A 45 4.83 2.47 -3.77
C LEU A 45 5.65 2.19 -5.02
N SER A 46 6.90 1.74 -4.86
CA SER A 46 7.74 1.20 -5.94
C SER A 46 8.00 -0.26 -5.64
N VAL A 47 7.62 -1.15 -6.56
CA VAL A 47 7.83 -2.60 -6.45
C VAL A 47 8.91 -2.99 -7.46
N GLY A 48 10.04 -3.51 -6.98
CA GLY A 48 11.15 -3.95 -7.82
C GLY A 48 10.79 -5.11 -8.76
N PRO A 49 11.71 -5.49 -9.67
CA PRO A 49 11.51 -6.59 -10.61
C PRO A 49 11.21 -7.90 -9.89
N LEU A 50 10.24 -8.66 -10.40
CA LEU A 50 9.86 -9.98 -9.86
C LEU A 50 9.55 -9.98 -8.34
N ALA A 51 9.17 -8.83 -7.78
CA ALA A 51 8.97 -8.64 -6.35
C ALA A 51 7.48 -8.60 -5.96
N THR A 52 7.22 -8.77 -4.67
CA THR A 52 5.88 -8.72 -4.07
C THR A 52 5.85 -7.77 -2.89
N ALA A 53 4.79 -6.98 -2.79
CA ALA A 53 4.53 -6.10 -1.64
C ALA A 53 3.19 -6.46 -0.98
N VAL A 54 3.18 -6.39 0.36
CA VAL A 54 1.97 -6.47 1.17
C VAL A 54 1.89 -5.22 2.03
N LEU A 55 0.79 -4.48 1.89
CA LEU A 55 0.55 -3.25 2.65
C LEU A 55 -0.73 -3.37 3.47
N GLU A 56 -0.69 -2.79 4.67
CA GLU A 56 -1.88 -2.46 5.45
C GLU A 56 -2.35 -1.06 5.08
N LEU A 57 -3.58 -0.94 4.60
CA LEU A 57 -4.23 0.35 4.36
C LEU A 57 -5.01 0.74 5.62
N LYS A 58 -4.63 1.86 6.24
CA LYS A 58 -5.41 2.44 7.32
C LYS A 58 -6.65 3.09 6.74
N ASN A 59 -7.76 3.00 7.47
CA ASN A 59 -8.92 3.83 7.14
C ASN A 59 -8.48 5.30 7.12
N PRO A 60 -8.89 6.09 6.12
CA PRO A 60 -8.69 7.51 6.18
C PRO A 60 -9.29 7.97 7.51
N THR A 61 -8.44 8.48 8.40
CA THR A 61 -8.91 9.13 9.61
C THR A 61 -9.86 10.20 9.12
N LYS A 62 -11.16 10.07 9.41
CA LYS A 62 -12.11 11.15 9.18
C LYS A 62 -11.48 12.35 9.84
N GLU A 63 -10.97 13.26 9.01
CA GLU A 63 -10.47 14.53 9.45
C GLU A 63 -11.61 15.11 10.29
N LYS A 64 -11.35 15.33 11.58
CA LYS A 64 -12.36 15.93 12.45
C LYS A 64 -12.59 17.32 11.89
N SER A 65 -13.59 17.46 11.03
CA SER A 65 -14.13 18.73 10.61
C SER A 65 -14.43 19.48 11.90
N ARG A 66 -13.66 20.54 12.12
CA ARG A 66 -13.81 21.43 13.26
C ARG A 66 -15.00 22.35 13.03
#